data_AF-A0A849DIQ4-F1
#
_entry.id   AF-A0A849DIQ4-F1
#
_cell.length_a   1.000
_cell.length_b   1.000
_cell.length_c   1.000
_cell.angle_alpha   90.00
_cell.angle_beta   90.00
_cell.angle_gamma   90.00
#
_symmetry.space_group_name_H-M   'P 1'
#
loop_
_entity.id
_entity.type
_entity.pdbx_description
1 polymer ?
#
loop_
_entity_poly.entity_id
_entity_poly.type
_entity_poly.pdbx_seq_one_letter_code
_entity_poly.pdbx_strand_id
1 'polypeptide(L)'
;MASRQDQLHSYQFMVQRVVAALVLRETDPAQSPFRKIAGSALIGALLAALSLGGAAAYGLIAPGGSDRWKTEEAVIVEKESGALFVYRDGKIHPALNYSSALLLVGATKPKTVSVARASLDGVPRGTAYGIEGAPDLLPAKKRLSREPWAICTNRAALQSATSALFIGGTEPAGGRALAGGENPEALLVAVPDGTRYAIIGHRRHLIRDPEIVLPALVWTAQPVEVDPAFINALPAGADVARLAPHIAGFGTMVTRPAGGRVGQVYVVRRSAGQDYFVAGGTGLAALTPLEAQLLLADPLTAAKIGHSTAKELSVADFMPLGTNVQQFAAGGDAGALP
;
A
#
# COMPACT_ATOMS: atom_id res chain seq x y z
N MET A 1 89.65 -43.97 -39.93
CA MET A 1 89.31 -43.15 -38.75
C MET A 1 87.83 -42.87 -38.82
N ALA A 2 87.06 -43.16 -37.76
CA ALA A 2 85.62 -42.84 -37.73
C ALA A 2 85.42 -41.31 -37.84
N SER A 3 84.44 -40.87 -38.62
CA SER A 3 84.18 -39.44 -38.82
C SER A 3 83.61 -38.80 -37.55
N ARG A 4 83.75 -37.48 -37.37
CA ARG A 4 83.14 -36.77 -36.23
C ARG A 4 81.62 -36.95 -36.17
N GLN A 5 80.99 -37.17 -37.32
CA GLN A 5 79.57 -37.44 -37.42
C GLN A 5 79.24 -38.82 -36.84
N ASP A 6 80.04 -39.84 -37.13
CA ASP A 6 79.86 -41.17 -36.54
C ASP A 6 80.05 -41.16 -35.01
N GLN A 7 80.99 -40.35 -34.51
CA GLN A 7 81.17 -40.15 -33.06
C GLN A 7 79.97 -39.47 -32.40
N LEU A 8 79.37 -38.46 -33.04
CA LEU A 8 78.16 -37.82 -32.53
C LEU A 8 76.96 -38.76 -32.57
N HIS A 9 76.78 -39.53 -33.64
CA HIS A 9 75.67 -40.48 -33.77
C HIS A 9 75.79 -41.62 -32.76
N SER A 10 76.99 -42.19 -32.56
CA SER A 10 77.24 -43.22 -31.54
C SER A 10 77.06 -42.70 -30.12
N TYR A 11 77.50 -41.47 -29.82
CA TYR A 11 77.26 -40.83 -28.52
C TYR A 11 75.76 -40.60 -28.28
N GLN A 12 75.03 -40.03 -29.25
CA GLN A 12 73.58 -39.83 -29.17
C GLN A 12 72.83 -41.14 -28.97
N PHE A 13 73.24 -42.21 -29.66
CA PHE A 13 72.64 -43.53 -29.52
C PHE A 13 72.89 -44.13 -28.13
N MET A 14 74.11 -44.02 -27.58
CA MET A 14 74.40 -44.43 -26.20
C MET A 14 73.55 -43.66 -25.19
N VAL A 15 73.47 -42.33 -25.32
CA VAL A 15 72.67 -41.49 -24.42
C VAL A 15 71.19 -41.87 -24.50
N GLN A 16 70.66 -42.11 -25.71
CA GLN A 16 69.27 -42.55 -25.88
C GLN A 16 69.00 -43.90 -25.20
N ARG A 17 69.93 -44.87 -25.27
CA ARG A 17 69.79 -46.17 -24.59
C ARG A 17 69.87 -46.07 -23.07
N VAL A 18 70.76 -45.22 -22.53
CA VAL A 18 70.84 -44.98 -21.07
C VAL A 18 69.56 -44.32 -20.56
N VAL A 19 69.04 -43.32 -21.27
CA VAL A 19 67.78 -42.65 -20.91
C VAL A 19 66.59 -43.60 -21.04
N ALA A 20 66.53 -44.42 -22.10
CA ALA A 20 65.49 -45.44 -22.25
C ALA A 20 65.54 -46.49 -21.13
N ALA A 21 66.73 -46.97 -20.74
CA ALA A 21 66.91 -47.92 -19.65
C ALA A 21 66.44 -47.35 -18.30
N LEU A 22 66.64 -46.06 -18.06
CA LEU A 22 66.21 -45.40 -16.83
C LEU A 22 64.69 -45.18 -16.79
N VAL A 23 64.08 -44.79 -17.93
CA VAL A 23 62.66 -44.38 -18.01
C VAL A 23 61.72 -45.55 -18.26
N LEU A 24 62.10 -46.47 -19.15
CA LEU A 24 61.28 -47.63 -19.54
C LEU A 24 61.73 -48.94 -18.88
N ARG A 25 62.86 -48.95 -18.16
CA ARG A 25 63.47 -50.15 -17.56
C ARG A 25 63.93 -51.20 -18.59
N GLU A 26 64.09 -50.81 -19.85
CA GLU A 26 64.54 -51.65 -20.98
C GLU A 26 65.66 -50.93 -21.75
N THR A 27 66.70 -51.68 -22.17
CA THR A 27 67.90 -51.11 -22.80
C THR A 27 67.82 -50.99 -24.33
N ASP A 28 66.75 -51.50 -24.96
CA ASP A 28 66.53 -51.46 -26.42
C ASP A 28 65.04 -51.52 -26.80
N PRO A 29 64.27 -50.43 -26.60
CA PRO A 29 62.84 -50.40 -26.93
C PRO A 29 62.61 -50.22 -28.44
N ALA A 30 61.73 -51.04 -29.03
CA ALA A 30 61.38 -50.99 -30.47
C ALA A 30 60.75 -49.67 -30.95
N GLN A 31 60.28 -48.82 -30.03
CA GLN A 31 59.80 -47.46 -30.33
C GLN A 31 60.30 -46.49 -29.26
N SER A 32 60.75 -45.31 -29.69
CA SER A 32 61.23 -44.28 -28.76
C SER A 32 60.16 -43.91 -27.71
N PRO A 33 60.49 -43.94 -26.40
CA PRO A 33 59.57 -43.58 -25.30
C PRO A 33 58.92 -42.22 -25.50
N PHE A 34 59.68 -41.26 -26.03
CA PHE A 34 59.24 -39.89 -26.20
C PHE A 34 58.35 -39.68 -27.42
N ARG A 35 58.22 -40.65 -28.35
CA ARG A 35 57.38 -40.46 -29.54
C ARG A 35 55.90 -40.35 -29.18
N LYS A 36 55.45 -41.12 -28.17
CA LYS A 36 54.06 -41.04 -27.68
C LYS A 36 53.81 -39.76 -26.87
N ILE A 37 54.78 -39.35 -26.05
CA ILE A 37 54.70 -38.12 -25.23
C ILE A 37 54.78 -36.86 -26.10
N ALA A 38 55.68 -36.82 -27.08
CA ALA A 38 55.80 -35.72 -28.02
C ALA A 38 54.56 -35.62 -28.93
N GLY A 39 54.01 -36.76 -29.36
CA GLY A 39 52.77 -36.81 -30.13
C GLY A 39 51.57 -36.28 -29.34
N SER A 40 51.39 -36.71 -28.08
CA SER A 40 50.29 -36.21 -27.24
C SER A 40 50.46 -34.74 -26.87
N ALA A 41 51.69 -34.26 -26.64
CA ALA A 41 51.97 -32.85 -26.39
C ALA A 41 51.64 -31.97 -27.61
N LEU A 42 51.98 -32.43 -28.82
CA LEU A 42 51.69 -31.69 -30.06
C LEU A 42 50.19 -31.63 -30.36
N ILE A 43 49.46 -32.73 -30.15
CA ILE A 43 48.00 -32.77 -30.26
C ILE A 43 47.36 -31.86 -29.21
N GLY A 44 47.86 -31.90 -27.96
CA GLY A 44 47.39 -31.01 -26.89
C GLY A 44 47.60 -29.54 -27.22
N ALA A 45 48.76 -29.17 -27.76
CA ALA A 45 49.07 -27.81 -28.19
C ALA A 45 48.15 -27.35 -29.35
N LEU A 46 47.88 -28.21 -30.32
CA LEU A 46 46.95 -27.92 -31.42
C LEU A 46 45.52 -27.71 -30.92
N LEU A 47 45.04 -28.57 -30.02
CA LEU A 47 43.71 -28.42 -29.42
C LEU A 47 43.61 -27.14 -28.59
N ALA A 48 44.65 -26.80 -27.82
CA ALA A 48 44.70 -25.55 -27.07
C ALA A 48 44.65 -24.33 -28.00
N ALA A 49 45.43 -24.34 -29.08
CA ALA A 49 45.42 -23.28 -30.09
C ALA A 49 44.06 -23.14 -30.78
N LEU A 50 43.42 -24.27 -31.15
CA LEU A 50 42.07 -24.28 -31.72
C LEU A 50 41.02 -23.74 -30.74
N SER A 51 41.14 -24.10 -29.46
CA SER A 51 40.21 -23.65 -28.41
C SER A 51 40.35 -22.14 -28.17
N LEU A 52 41.59 -21.64 -28.09
CA LEU A 52 41.89 -20.21 -27.99
C LEU A 52 41.39 -19.44 -29.23
N GLY A 53 41.63 -19.97 -30.42
CA GLY A 53 41.12 -19.40 -31.67
C GLY A 53 39.59 -19.36 -31.71
N GLY A 54 38.92 -20.42 -31.27
CA GLY A 54 37.47 -20.49 -31.16
C GLY A 54 36.90 -19.47 -30.17
N ALA A 55 37.52 -19.32 -29.00
CA ALA A 55 37.14 -18.32 -28.02
C ALA A 55 37.33 -16.88 -28.55
N ALA A 56 38.43 -16.61 -29.25
CA ALA A 56 38.70 -15.32 -29.87
C ALA A 56 37.68 -14.98 -30.98
N ALA A 57 37.38 -15.95 -31.86
CA ALA A 57 36.37 -15.79 -32.91
C ALA A 57 34.97 -15.56 -32.31
N TYR A 58 34.59 -16.31 -31.27
CA TYR A 58 33.33 -16.12 -30.57
C TYR A 58 33.23 -14.73 -29.93
N GLY A 59 34.32 -14.24 -29.32
CA GLY A 59 34.38 -12.89 -28.75
C GLY A 59 34.22 -11.77 -29.78
N LEU A 60 34.63 -11.97 -31.02
CA LEU A 60 34.46 -11.02 -32.12
C LEU A 60 33.03 -11.02 -32.70
N ILE A 61 32.36 -12.17 -32.71
CA ILE A 61 30.98 -12.30 -33.22
C ILE A 61 29.95 -11.83 -32.18
N ALA A 62 30.23 -12.07 -30.90
CA ALA A 62 29.40 -11.63 -29.79
C ALA A 62 30.20 -10.69 -28.87
N PRO A 63 30.61 -9.50 -29.34
CA PRO A 63 31.18 -8.48 -28.46
C PRO A 63 30.14 -8.21 -27.37
N GLY A 64 30.58 -8.12 -26.12
CA GLY A 64 29.73 -8.17 -24.92
C GLY A 64 28.68 -7.07 -24.74
N GLY A 65 28.29 -6.35 -25.79
CA GLY A 65 27.28 -5.30 -25.80
C GLY A 65 26.19 -5.59 -26.83
N SER A 66 25.28 -6.52 -26.52
CA SER A 66 24.05 -6.60 -27.32
C SER A 66 23.28 -5.30 -27.13
N ASP A 67 23.01 -4.54 -28.20
CA ASP A 67 22.21 -3.29 -28.22
C ASP A 67 20.77 -3.43 -27.70
N ARG A 68 20.42 -4.61 -27.18
CA ARG A 68 19.15 -4.93 -26.49
C ARG A 68 18.83 -4.01 -25.32
N TRP A 69 19.83 -3.29 -24.80
CA TRP A 69 19.66 -2.31 -23.73
C TRP A 69 19.29 -0.91 -24.23
N LYS A 70 19.48 -0.59 -25.53
CA LYS A 70 19.09 0.69 -26.16
C LYS A 70 17.59 0.71 -26.47
N THR A 71 16.79 0.57 -25.43
CA THR A 71 15.33 0.65 -25.49
C THR A 71 14.84 1.49 -24.32
N GLU A 72 13.78 2.26 -24.55
CA GLU A 72 13.15 3.07 -23.49
C GLU A 72 12.40 2.21 -22.46
N GLU A 73 12.24 0.90 -22.72
CA GLU A 73 11.57 -0.06 -21.85
C GLU A 73 12.50 -0.80 -20.86
N ALA A 74 13.79 -0.44 -20.84
CA ALA A 74 14.79 -1.16 -20.05
C ALA A 74 15.45 -0.28 -18.98
N VAL A 75 15.59 -0.86 -17.78
CA VAL A 75 16.50 -0.36 -16.74
C VAL A 75 17.85 -1.02 -16.94
N ILE A 76 18.88 -0.19 -17.09
CA ILE A 76 20.23 -0.62 -17.38
C ILE A 76 21.02 -0.62 -16.08
N VAL A 77 21.65 -1.75 -15.76
CA VAL A 77 22.52 -1.90 -14.60
C VAL A 77 23.94 -2.13 -15.09
N GLU A 78 24.86 -1.23 -14.76
CA GLU A 78 26.28 -1.43 -15.02
C GLU A 78 26.81 -2.55 -14.10
N LYS A 79 27.39 -3.61 -14.67
CA LYS A 79 27.85 -4.78 -13.93
C LYS A 79 28.95 -4.47 -12.91
N GLU A 80 29.82 -3.50 -13.23
CA GLU A 80 31.03 -3.21 -12.47
C GLU A 80 30.77 -2.31 -11.26
N SER A 81 29.83 -1.37 -11.37
CA SER A 81 29.53 -0.40 -10.30
C SER A 81 28.14 -0.54 -9.70
N GLY A 82 27.25 -1.29 -10.35
CA GLY A 82 25.82 -1.31 -10.02
C GLY A 82 25.09 -0.02 -10.41
N ALA A 83 25.75 0.92 -11.09
CA ALA A 83 25.15 2.18 -11.49
C ALA A 83 23.93 1.94 -12.40
N LEU A 84 22.87 2.71 -12.15
CA LEU A 84 21.59 2.60 -12.83
C LEU A 84 21.47 3.65 -13.92
N PHE A 85 21.02 3.23 -15.10
CA PHE A 85 20.77 4.12 -16.23
C PHE A 85 19.44 3.79 -16.90
N VAL A 86 18.86 4.78 -17.57
CA VAL A 86 17.73 4.63 -18.48
C VAL A 86 18.13 5.23 -19.83
N TYR A 87 17.82 4.54 -20.93
CA TYR A 87 18.05 5.06 -22.27
C TYR A 87 16.81 5.80 -22.77
N ARG A 88 16.96 7.07 -23.15
CA ARG A 88 15.88 7.92 -23.66
C ARG A 88 16.44 9.04 -24.52
N ASP A 89 15.73 9.43 -25.57
CA ASP A 89 16.12 10.52 -26.47
C ASP A 89 17.55 10.37 -27.03
N GLY A 90 17.97 9.12 -27.27
CA GLY A 90 19.31 8.80 -27.76
C GLY A 90 20.44 8.88 -26.72
N LYS A 91 20.13 9.14 -25.45
CA LYS A 91 21.10 9.34 -24.35
C LYS A 91 20.86 8.35 -23.21
N ILE A 92 21.90 8.08 -22.44
CA ILE A 92 21.77 7.40 -21.15
C ILE A 92 21.66 8.42 -20.02
N HIS A 93 20.60 8.30 -19.22
CA HIS A 93 20.36 9.14 -18.06
C HIS A 93 20.63 8.34 -16.79
N PRO A 94 21.57 8.78 -15.92
CA PRO A 94 21.77 8.15 -14.62
C PRO A 94 20.49 8.22 -13.77
N ALA A 95 20.16 7.15 -13.07
CA ALA A 95 19.04 7.11 -12.14
C ALA A 95 19.52 7.04 -10.69
N LEU A 96 18.93 7.84 -9.79
CA LEU A 96 19.32 7.88 -8.38
C LEU A 96 18.99 6.59 -7.60
N ASN A 97 17.99 5.84 -8.05
CA ASN A 97 17.58 4.56 -7.47
C ASN A 97 16.78 3.73 -8.47
N TYR A 98 16.62 2.45 -8.17
CA TYR A 98 15.96 1.48 -9.02
C TYR A 98 14.47 1.79 -9.21
N SER A 99 13.78 2.25 -8.15
CA SER A 99 12.37 2.67 -8.25
C SER A 99 12.20 3.84 -9.23
N SER A 100 13.07 4.84 -9.17
CA SER A 100 13.06 5.97 -10.10
C SER A 100 13.33 5.53 -11.53
N ALA A 101 14.28 4.62 -11.74
CA ALA A 101 14.56 4.07 -13.07
C ALA A 101 13.33 3.36 -13.66
N LEU A 102 12.62 2.56 -12.86
CA LEU A 102 11.38 1.88 -13.28
C LEU A 102 10.26 2.87 -13.60
N LEU A 103 10.11 3.93 -12.79
CA LEU A 103 9.11 4.99 -13.02
C LEU A 103 9.41 5.78 -14.30
N LEU A 104 10.68 6.10 -14.56
CA LEU A 104 11.12 6.80 -15.78
C LEU A 104 10.92 5.98 -17.05
N VAL A 105 11.17 4.68 -16.96
CA VAL A 105 10.89 3.72 -18.04
C VAL A 105 9.38 3.66 -18.30
N GLY A 106 8.54 3.65 -17.25
CA GLY A 106 7.08 3.74 -17.39
C GLY A 106 6.41 2.56 -18.11
N ALA A 107 7.17 1.53 -18.48
CA ALA A 107 6.67 0.34 -19.16
C ALA A 107 5.84 -0.54 -18.22
N THR A 108 4.83 -1.24 -18.76
CA THR A 108 4.00 -2.18 -17.98
C THR A 108 4.78 -3.40 -17.49
N LYS A 109 5.84 -3.79 -18.23
CA LYS A 109 6.76 -4.89 -17.90
C LYS A 109 8.20 -4.46 -18.17
N PRO A 110 8.76 -3.59 -17.33
CA PRO A 110 10.12 -3.11 -17.52
C PRO A 110 11.10 -4.27 -17.41
N LYS A 111 12.12 -4.26 -18.26
CA LYS A 111 13.18 -5.28 -18.24
C LYS A 111 14.44 -4.70 -17.61
N THR A 112 15.06 -5.46 -16.74
CA THR A 112 16.36 -5.08 -16.16
C THR A 112 17.45 -5.80 -16.93
N VAL A 113 18.36 -5.03 -17.52
CA VAL A 113 19.46 -5.55 -18.33
C VAL A 113 20.78 -5.17 -17.68
N SER A 114 21.62 -6.17 -17.41
CA SER A 114 22.96 -5.94 -16.89
C SER A 114 23.96 -5.86 -18.04
N VAL A 115 24.66 -4.74 -18.13
CA VAL A 115 25.63 -4.46 -19.22
C VAL A 115 27.01 -4.18 -18.63
N ALA A 116 28.05 -4.55 -19.36
CA ALA A 116 29.41 -4.16 -18.97
C ALA A 116 29.60 -2.66 -19.24
N ARG A 117 30.43 -1.99 -18.45
CA ARG A 117 30.76 -0.56 -18.62
C ARG A 117 31.18 -0.24 -20.05
N ALA A 118 32.03 -1.10 -20.65
CA ALA A 118 32.50 -0.94 -22.03
C ALA A 118 31.38 -0.91 -23.08
N SER A 119 30.20 -1.47 -22.79
CA SER A 119 29.05 -1.42 -23.69
C SER A 119 28.34 -0.07 -23.67
N LEU A 120 28.54 0.73 -22.63
CA LEU A 120 27.97 2.08 -22.49
C LEU A 120 28.89 3.17 -23.06
N ASP A 121 30.10 2.81 -23.47
CA ASP A 121 31.08 3.74 -24.02
C ASP A 121 30.58 4.34 -25.34
N GLY A 122 30.85 5.63 -25.53
CA GLY A 122 30.43 6.39 -26.71
C GLY A 122 28.95 6.78 -26.75
N VAL A 123 28.12 6.37 -25.78
CA VAL A 123 26.72 6.81 -25.71
C VAL A 123 26.62 8.12 -24.92
N PRO A 124 25.99 9.18 -25.46
CA PRO A 124 25.92 10.46 -24.78
C PRO A 124 25.18 10.33 -23.44
N ARG A 125 25.72 10.98 -22.40
CA ARG A 125 25.12 11.03 -21.06
C ARG A 125 24.23 12.25 -20.93
N GLY A 126 23.03 12.03 -20.41
CA GLY A 126 22.09 13.08 -20.05
C GLY A 126 22.16 13.45 -18.57
N THR A 127 21.24 14.31 -18.14
CA THR A 127 21.06 14.67 -16.73
C THR A 127 20.61 13.48 -15.91
N ALA A 128 21.05 13.41 -14.65
CA ALA A 128 20.54 12.41 -13.72
C ALA A 128 19.07 12.69 -13.35
N TYR A 129 18.30 11.63 -13.17
CA TYR A 129 16.91 11.70 -12.73
C TYR A 129 16.69 10.83 -11.49
N GLY A 130 15.76 11.24 -10.63
CA GLY A 130 15.24 10.37 -9.59
C GLY A 130 14.61 11.12 -8.43
N ILE A 131 13.94 10.34 -7.59
CA ILE A 131 13.33 10.78 -6.33
C ILE A 131 14.30 10.44 -5.21
N GLU A 132 14.78 11.44 -4.49
CA GLU A 132 15.69 11.23 -3.37
C GLU A 132 15.02 10.37 -2.28
N GLY A 133 15.76 9.39 -1.74
CA GLY A 133 15.25 8.47 -0.71
C GLY A 133 14.31 7.37 -1.21
N ALA A 134 13.97 7.31 -2.51
CA ALA A 134 13.17 6.21 -3.03
C ALA A 134 13.95 4.87 -2.99
N PRO A 135 13.27 3.74 -2.72
CA PRO A 135 13.94 2.49 -2.43
C PRO A 135 14.58 1.84 -3.66
N ASP A 136 15.75 1.22 -3.47
CA ASP A 136 16.36 0.34 -4.49
C ASP A 136 15.80 -1.08 -4.45
N LEU A 137 15.36 -1.52 -3.27
CA LEU A 137 14.89 -2.87 -3.03
C LEU A 137 13.37 -2.92 -3.15
N LEU A 138 12.90 -3.38 -4.31
CA LEU A 138 11.49 -3.68 -4.51
C LEU A 138 11.21 -5.16 -4.29
N PRO A 139 10.24 -5.54 -3.44
CA PRO A 139 9.86 -6.92 -3.27
C PRO A 139 9.26 -7.46 -4.57
N ALA A 140 9.58 -8.72 -4.91
CA ALA A 140 8.89 -9.41 -5.98
C ALA A 140 7.38 -9.51 -5.65
N LYS A 141 6.51 -9.50 -6.67
CA LYS A 141 5.05 -9.58 -6.51
C LYS A 141 4.59 -10.70 -5.56
N LYS A 142 5.29 -11.84 -5.57
CA LYS A 142 5.01 -13.02 -4.71
C LYS A 142 5.42 -12.86 -3.24
N ARG A 143 6.17 -11.80 -2.89
CA ARG A 143 6.62 -11.48 -1.53
C ARG A 143 5.94 -10.25 -0.95
N LEU A 144 4.88 -9.76 -1.58
CA LEU A 144 4.02 -8.75 -0.98
C LEU A 144 3.27 -9.39 0.20
N SER A 145 3.36 -8.79 1.40
CA SER A 145 2.58 -9.27 2.54
C SER A 145 1.10 -9.09 2.27
N ARG A 146 0.33 -10.14 2.57
CA ARG A 146 -1.15 -10.14 2.58
C ARG A 146 -1.68 -10.35 4.00
N GLU A 147 -0.80 -10.22 4.98
CA GLU A 147 -1.14 -10.45 6.36
C GLU A 147 -2.08 -9.35 6.87
N PRO A 148 -2.93 -9.64 7.86
CA PRO A 148 -3.81 -8.66 8.45
C PRO A 148 -3.01 -7.54 9.12
N TRP A 149 -3.60 -6.35 9.12
CA TRP A 149 -3.08 -5.18 9.80
C TRP A 149 -4.02 -4.85 10.95
N ALA A 150 -3.46 -4.53 12.11
CA ALA A 150 -4.23 -4.11 13.27
C ALA A 150 -3.63 -2.82 13.84
N ILE A 151 -4.48 -1.87 14.18
CA ILE A 151 -4.08 -0.66 14.90
C ILE A 151 -4.65 -0.71 16.31
N CYS A 152 -3.77 -0.55 17.29
CA CYS A 152 -4.14 -0.54 18.70
C CYS A 152 -3.75 0.81 19.29
N THR A 153 -4.66 1.41 20.05
CA THR A 153 -4.39 2.60 20.86
C THR A 153 -4.36 2.21 22.33
N ASN A 154 -3.42 2.78 23.08
CA ASN A 154 -3.38 2.62 24.52
C ASN A 154 -3.04 3.96 25.17
N ARG A 155 -3.66 4.24 26.31
CA ARG A 155 -3.24 5.33 27.19
C ARG A 155 -2.31 4.75 28.24
N ALA A 156 -1.00 4.94 28.06
CA ALA A 156 -0.06 4.64 29.12
C ALA A 156 -0.40 5.49 30.36
N ALA A 157 -0.35 4.91 31.56
CA ALA A 157 -0.90 5.47 32.80
C ALA A 157 -0.40 6.89 33.19
N LEU A 158 0.58 7.46 32.49
CA LEU A 158 1.19 8.77 32.76
C LEU A 158 1.40 9.63 31.49
N GLN A 159 0.86 9.27 30.32
CA GLN A 159 1.09 9.97 29.05
C GLN A 159 -0.19 10.08 28.19
N SER A 160 -0.13 10.89 27.13
CA SER A 160 -1.14 10.92 26.05
C SER A 160 -1.30 9.54 25.42
N ALA A 161 -2.48 9.25 24.88
CA ALA A 161 -2.73 8.02 24.15
C ALA A 161 -1.77 7.89 22.95
N THR A 162 -1.23 6.69 22.76
CA THR A 162 -0.34 6.35 21.65
C THR A 162 -0.90 5.18 20.86
N SER A 163 -0.79 5.26 19.53
CA SER A 163 -1.16 4.17 18.63
C SER A 163 0.04 3.41 18.10
N ALA A 164 -0.13 2.10 17.95
CA ALA A 164 0.81 1.22 17.25
C ALA A 164 0.10 0.49 16.11
N LEU A 165 0.75 0.47 14.94
CA LEU A 165 0.35 -0.35 13.80
C LEU A 165 1.12 -1.67 13.86
N PHE A 166 0.38 -2.76 13.90
CA PHE A 166 0.90 -4.12 13.82
C PHE A 166 0.63 -4.70 12.43
N ILE A 167 1.70 -5.19 11.79
CA ILE A 167 1.67 -5.80 10.46
C ILE A 167 2.24 -7.21 10.60
N GLY A 168 1.47 -8.22 10.19
CA GLY A 168 1.90 -9.61 10.22
C GLY A 168 1.44 -10.40 11.43
N GLY A 169 1.49 -11.74 11.36
CA GLY A 169 1.13 -12.61 12.49
C GLY A 169 -0.37 -12.87 12.68
N THR A 170 -0.72 -13.40 13.85
CA THR A 170 -2.12 -13.69 14.25
C THR A 170 -2.79 -12.41 14.74
N GLU A 171 -4.08 -12.26 14.45
CA GLU A 171 -4.91 -11.18 14.97
C GLU A 171 -4.75 -11.07 16.51
N PRO A 172 -4.57 -9.86 17.07
CA PRO A 172 -4.44 -9.68 18.51
C PRO A 172 -5.60 -10.32 19.26
N ALA A 173 -5.31 -11.29 20.13
CA ALA A 173 -6.30 -11.97 20.95
C ALA A 173 -6.52 -11.24 22.30
N GLY A 174 -7.71 -11.41 22.89
CA GLY A 174 -8.03 -10.90 24.24
C GLY A 174 -8.89 -9.62 24.27
N GLY A 175 -9.29 -9.10 23.11
CA GLY A 175 -10.28 -8.03 23.01
C GLY A 175 -11.72 -8.57 23.01
N ARG A 176 -12.67 -7.72 23.43
CA ARG A 176 -14.10 -7.94 23.22
C ARG A 176 -14.54 -7.13 22.01
N ALA A 177 -15.13 -7.77 21.01
CA ALA A 177 -15.73 -7.05 19.89
C ALA A 177 -16.86 -6.16 20.39
N LEU A 178 -16.94 -4.93 19.86
CA LEU A 178 -18.12 -4.08 20.04
C LEU A 178 -19.31 -4.79 19.38
N ALA A 179 -20.38 -5.02 20.13
CA ALA A 179 -21.55 -5.70 19.60
C ALA A 179 -22.18 -4.86 18.48
N GLY A 180 -22.57 -5.53 17.38
CA GLY A 180 -23.35 -4.94 16.30
C GLY A 180 -24.78 -5.49 16.28
N GLY A 181 -25.57 -5.09 15.26
CA GLY A 181 -26.92 -5.61 15.04
C GLY A 181 -28.02 -4.74 15.63
N GLU A 182 -29.07 -5.36 16.16
CA GLU A 182 -30.28 -4.66 16.64
C GLU A 182 -30.04 -3.78 17.87
N ASN A 183 -29.04 -4.11 18.69
CA ASN A 183 -28.60 -3.31 19.84
C ASN A 183 -27.08 -3.06 19.71
N PRO A 184 -26.65 -2.13 18.84
CA PRO A 184 -25.24 -1.89 18.63
C PRO A 184 -24.64 -1.22 19.87
N GLU A 185 -23.48 -1.71 20.29
CA GLU A 185 -22.65 -1.03 21.26
C GLU A 185 -21.89 0.12 20.58
N ALA A 186 -21.63 1.16 21.37
CA ALA A 186 -20.92 2.33 20.93
C ALA A 186 -19.82 2.67 21.94
N LEU A 187 -18.67 3.10 21.43
CA LEU A 187 -17.56 3.58 22.25
C LEU A 187 -17.36 5.08 22.04
N LEU A 188 -17.47 5.87 23.10
CA LEU A 188 -17.15 7.29 23.08
C LEU A 188 -15.65 7.46 23.31
N VAL A 189 -15.01 8.16 22.38
CA VAL A 189 -13.57 8.42 22.40
C VAL A 189 -13.29 9.90 22.20
N ALA A 190 -12.16 10.36 22.73
CA ALA A 190 -11.67 11.72 22.56
C ALA A 190 -10.22 11.70 22.07
N VAL A 191 -9.89 12.60 21.16
CA VAL A 191 -8.51 12.88 20.76
C VAL A 191 -7.93 14.03 21.59
N PRO A 192 -6.60 14.25 21.61
CA PRO A 192 -5.97 15.25 22.48
C PRO A 192 -6.45 16.70 22.30
N ASP A 193 -7.02 17.05 21.14
CA ASP A 193 -7.58 18.38 20.88
C ASP A 193 -8.98 18.59 21.49
N GLY A 194 -9.54 17.57 22.16
CA GLY A 194 -10.86 17.59 22.78
C GLY A 194 -12.01 17.17 21.86
N THR A 195 -11.75 16.92 20.57
CA THR A 195 -12.75 16.42 19.63
C THR A 195 -13.22 15.03 20.04
N ARG A 196 -14.54 14.83 20.06
CA ARG A 196 -15.17 13.58 20.49
C ARG A 196 -15.77 12.83 19.31
N TYR A 197 -15.61 11.52 19.33
CA TYR A 197 -16.18 10.61 18.34
C TYR A 197 -16.95 9.49 19.04
N ALA A 198 -18.02 9.02 18.42
CA ALA A 198 -18.61 7.73 18.74
C ALA A 198 -18.16 6.70 17.70
N ILE A 199 -17.64 5.57 18.16
CA ILE A 199 -17.35 4.41 17.32
C ILE A 199 -18.53 3.46 17.43
N ILE A 200 -19.22 3.25 16.31
CA ILE A 200 -20.41 2.38 16.23
C ILE A 200 -20.19 1.43 15.07
N GLY A 201 -20.23 0.12 15.35
CA GLY A 201 -19.83 -0.90 14.38
C GLY A 201 -18.39 -0.68 13.90
N HIS A 202 -18.21 -0.33 12.63
CA HIS A 202 -16.89 -0.14 11.99
C HIS A 202 -16.64 1.31 11.55
N ARG A 203 -17.40 2.27 12.09
CA ARG A 203 -17.33 3.68 11.67
C ARG A 203 -17.09 4.60 12.85
N ARG A 204 -16.39 5.70 12.57
CA ARG A 204 -16.31 6.85 13.46
C ARG A 204 -17.38 7.87 13.10
N HIS A 205 -18.05 8.42 14.11
CA HIS A 205 -19.03 9.48 13.97
C HIS A 205 -18.56 10.67 14.79
N LEU A 206 -18.32 11.81 14.16
CA LEU A 206 -17.96 13.03 14.87
C LEU A 206 -19.14 13.49 15.73
N ILE A 207 -18.90 13.78 17.00
CA ILE A 207 -19.90 14.39 17.88
C ILE A 207 -19.72 15.91 17.84
N ARG A 208 -20.65 16.60 17.17
CA ARG A 208 -20.70 18.07 17.18
C ARG A 208 -21.47 18.55 18.40
N ASP A 209 -21.09 19.71 18.93
CA ASP A 209 -21.73 20.30 20.12
C ASP A 209 -21.91 19.27 21.27
N PRO A 210 -20.81 18.63 21.75
CA PRO A 210 -20.89 17.49 22.67
C PRO A 210 -21.64 17.80 23.96
N GLU A 211 -21.61 19.05 24.42
CA GLU A 211 -22.33 19.53 25.60
C GLU A 211 -23.86 19.51 25.44
N ILE A 212 -24.38 19.41 24.21
CA ILE A 212 -25.81 19.30 23.90
C ILE A 212 -26.12 17.88 23.43
N VAL A 213 -25.31 17.32 22.53
CA VAL A 213 -25.55 15.99 21.94
C VAL A 213 -25.39 14.87 22.96
N LEU A 214 -24.34 14.86 23.79
CA LEU A 214 -24.14 13.75 24.73
C LEU A 214 -25.25 13.65 25.80
N PRO A 215 -25.72 14.75 26.41
CA PRO A 215 -26.90 14.71 27.27
C PRO A 215 -28.17 14.26 26.56
N ALA A 216 -28.37 14.65 25.29
CA ALA A 216 -29.52 14.20 24.49
C ALA A 216 -29.55 12.68 24.30
N LEU A 217 -28.37 12.05 24.21
CA LEU A 217 -28.21 10.59 24.11
C LEU A 217 -28.17 9.89 25.48
N VAL A 218 -28.33 10.64 26.57
CA VAL A 218 -28.18 10.15 27.95
C VAL A 218 -26.81 9.48 28.15
N TRP A 219 -25.79 9.98 27.46
CA TRP A 219 -24.45 9.41 27.51
C TRP A 219 -23.71 9.88 28.77
N THR A 220 -23.48 8.97 29.71
CA THR A 220 -22.87 9.28 31.01
C THR A 220 -21.43 8.82 31.16
N ALA A 221 -20.97 7.91 30.28
CA ALA A 221 -19.59 7.41 30.32
C ALA A 221 -18.60 8.48 29.85
N GLN A 222 -17.46 8.57 30.53
CA GLN A 222 -16.36 9.44 30.12
C GLN A 222 -15.73 8.95 28.81
N PRO A 223 -15.33 9.86 27.90
CA PRO A 223 -14.65 9.48 26.68
C PRO A 223 -13.31 8.80 26.99
N VAL A 224 -13.01 7.73 26.25
CA VAL A 224 -11.68 7.12 26.29
C VAL A 224 -10.74 7.96 25.42
N GLU A 225 -9.64 8.43 25.99
CA GLU A 225 -8.62 9.15 25.21
C GLU A 225 -7.89 8.18 24.26
N VAL A 226 -7.77 8.59 22.99
CA VAL A 226 -7.16 7.81 21.92
C VAL A 226 -6.24 8.70 21.07
N ASP A 227 -5.25 8.08 20.44
CA ASP A 227 -4.36 8.76 19.49
C ASP A 227 -5.13 9.05 18.18
N PRO A 228 -4.97 10.23 17.55
CA PRO A 228 -5.62 10.56 16.28
C PRO A 228 -5.42 9.52 15.16
N ALA A 229 -4.28 8.83 15.13
CA ALA A 229 -4.00 7.79 14.14
C ALA A 229 -5.00 6.62 14.21
N PHE A 230 -5.41 6.22 15.42
CA PHE A 230 -6.42 5.18 15.63
C PHE A 230 -7.77 5.57 15.03
N ILE A 231 -8.20 6.81 15.29
CA ILE A 231 -9.45 7.32 14.75
C ILE A 231 -9.38 7.49 13.25
N ASN A 232 -8.23 7.87 12.68
CA ASN A 232 -8.03 7.98 11.24
C ASN A 232 -8.03 6.64 10.49
N ALA A 233 -7.84 5.52 11.19
CA ALA A 233 -7.96 4.20 10.58
C ALA A 233 -9.43 3.76 10.37
N LEU A 234 -10.39 4.36 11.08
CA LEU A 234 -11.80 4.02 10.96
C LEU A 234 -12.48 4.86 9.86
N PRO A 235 -13.26 4.23 8.95
CA PRO A 235 -14.09 4.94 8.00
C PRO A 235 -15.02 5.94 8.68
N ALA A 236 -15.17 7.13 8.08
CA ALA A 236 -16.13 8.11 8.54
C ALA A 236 -17.57 7.62 8.32
N GLY A 237 -18.41 7.83 9.33
CA GLY A 237 -19.86 7.81 9.25
C GLY A 237 -20.42 9.25 9.29
N ALA A 238 -21.74 9.37 9.26
CA ALA A 238 -22.40 10.67 9.39
C ALA A 238 -22.11 11.28 10.77
N ASP A 239 -21.87 12.59 10.81
CA ASP A 239 -21.70 13.32 12.05
C ASP A 239 -22.98 13.24 12.90
N VAL A 240 -22.83 13.08 14.21
CA VAL A 240 -23.94 13.24 15.15
C VAL A 240 -23.91 14.68 15.62
N ALA A 241 -24.91 15.44 15.19
CA ALA A 241 -25.01 16.86 15.43
C ALA A 241 -26.43 17.26 15.81
N ARG A 242 -26.56 18.48 16.30
CA ARG A 242 -27.86 19.11 16.52
C ARG A 242 -28.61 19.24 15.21
N LEU A 243 -29.92 18.98 15.23
CA LEU A 243 -30.76 19.04 14.04
C LEU A 243 -31.45 20.40 13.88
N ALA A 244 -31.86 21.02 15.00
CA ALA A 244 -32.65 22.25 14.98
C ALA A 244 -32.04 23.40 14.15
N PRO A 245 -30.73 23.71 14.25
CA PRO A 245 -30.11 24.78 13.45
C PRO A 245 -30.17 24.57 11.93
N HIS A 246 -30.29 23.31 11.49
CA HIS A 246 -30.25 22.93 10.07
C HIS A 246 -31.64 22.78 9.45
N ILE A 247 -32.71 22.90 10.25
CA ILE A 247 -34.09 22.89 9.74
C ILE A 247 -34.47 24.29 9.26
N ALA A 248 -34.69 24.43 7.95
CA ALA A 248 -35.10 25.71 7.36
C ALA A 248 -36.41 26.24 7.98
N GLY A 249 -36.41 27.49 8.44
CA GLY A 249 -37.59 28.11 9.04
C GLY A 249 -37.95 27.58 10.43
N PHE A 250 -37.02 26.94 11.16
CA PHE A 250 -37.25 26.41 12.50
C PHE A 250 -37.96 27.42 13.43
N GLY A 251 -39.03 26.97 14.08
CA GLY A 251 -39.85 27.77 14.98
C GLY A 251 -40.93 28.65 14.31
N THR A 252 -40.97 28.73 12.97
CA THR A 252 -42.06 29.42 12.26
C THR A 252 -43.36 28.62 12.32
N MET A 253 -44.51 29.30 12.27
CA MET A 253 -45.82 28.64 12.32
C MET A 253 -46.07 27.85 11.04
N VAL A 254 -46.65 26.65 11.18
CA VAL A 254 -47.12 25.84 10.06
C VAL A 254 -48.64 25.83 10.01
N THR A 255 -49.17 25.69 8.80
CA THR A 255 -50.63 25.58 8.58
C THR A 255 -51.14 24.17 8.89
N ARG A 256 -50.27 23.17 8.78
CA ARG A 256 -50.55 21.75 9.04
C ARG A 256 -49.35 21.10 9.74
N PRO A 257 -49.49 20.60 10.99
CA PRO A 257 -50.67 20.64 11.86
C PRO A 257 -51.06 22.06 12.30
N ALA A 258 -52.34 22.32 12.52
CA ALA A 258 -52.81 23.64 12.95
C ALA A 258 -52.19 24.06 14.28
N GLY A 259 -51.63 25.27 14.34
CA GLY A 259 -50.93 25.79 15.52
C GLY A 259 -49.58 25.13 15.79
N GLY A 260 -49.08 24.29 14.88
CA GLY A 260 -47.74 23.72 14.95
C GLY A 260 -46.67 24.70 14.54
N ARG A 261 -45.41 24.35 14.81
CA ARG A 261 -44.23 25.07 14.31
C ARG A 261 -43.27 24.15 13.57
N VAL A 262 -42.55 24.68 12.60
CA VAL A 262 -41.46 23.95 11.94
C VAL A 262 -40.44 23.50 12.98
N GLY A 263 -40.05 22.23 12.94
CA GLY A 263 -39.16 21.61 13.92
C GLY A 263 -39.88 21.00 15.13
N GLN A 264 -41.20 21.17 15.26
CA GLN A 264 -41.96 20.56 16.35
C GLN A 264 -42.06 19.06 16.17
N VAL A 265 -41.69 18.32 17.22
CA VAL A 265 -41.73 16.86 17.25
C VAL A 265 -43.10 16.38 17.69
N TYR A 266 -43.64 15.43 16.93
CA TYR A 266 -44.89 14.74 17.20
C TYR A 266 -44.61 13.26 17.41
N VAL A 267 -45.42 12.62 18.23
CA VAL A 267 -45.40 11.17 18.45
C VAL A 267 -46.76 10.58 18.10
N VAL A 268 -46.76 9.52 17.30
CA VAL A 268 -47.96 8.74 16.99
C VAL A 268 -47.79 7.37 17.62
N ARG A 269 -48.65 7.06 18.60
CA ARG A 269 -48.64 5.76 19.28
C ARG A 269 -49.60 4.79 18.59
N ARG A 270 -49.11 3.59 18.34
CA ARG A 270 -49.86 2.46 17.76
C ARG A 270 -49.65 1.22 18.62
N SER A 271 -50.45 0.19 18.40
CA SER A 271 -50.30 -1.09 19.10
C SER A 271 -48.93 -1.74 18.92
N ALA A 272 -48.27 -1.49 17.78
CA ALA A 272 -46.94 -2.01 17.45
C ALA A 272 -45.76 -1.17 17.98
N GLY A 273 -46.00 0.02 18.54
CA GLY A 273 -44.95 0.93 18.99
C GLY A 273 -45.27 2.41 18.78
N GLN A 274 -44.25 3.26 18.87
CA GLN A 274 -44.38 4.71 18.69
C GLN A 274 -43.48 5.18 17.56
N ASP A 275 -44.02 6.04 16.69
CA ASP A 275 -43.27 6.67 15.61
C ASP A 275 -43.13 8.16 15.89
N TYR A 276 -41.97 8.72 15.57
CA TYR A 276 -41.68 10.14 15.71
C TYR A 276 -41.76 10.84 14.36
N PHE A 277 -42.29 12.07 14.38
CA PHE A 277 -42.38 12.93 13.21
C PHE A 277 -41.98 14.35 13.57
N VAL A 278 -41.51 15.11 12.59
CA VAL A 278 -41.24 16.55 12.71
C VAL A 278 -42.10 17.34 11.73
N ALA A 279 -42.64 18.47 12.17
CA ALA A 279 -43.28 19.41 11.26
C ALA A 279 -42.23 20.14 10.42
N GLY A 280 -42.35 20.00 9.09
CA GLY A 280 -41.68 20.84 8.10
C GLY A 280 -42.59 21.95 7.59
N GLY A 281 -42.11 22.76 6.65
CA GLY A 281 -42.88 23.87 6.09
C GLY A 281 -44.17 23.46 5.36
N THR A 282 -44.23 22.23 4.83
CA THR A 282 -45.35 21.76 3.98
C THR A 282 -46.06 20.51 4.50
N GLY A 283 -45.61 19.90 5.61
CA GLY A 283 -46.17 18.64 6.13
C GLY A 283 -45.29 18.00 7.20
N LEU A 284 -45.52 16.72 7.49
CA LEU A 284 -44.72 15.94 8.45
C LEU A 284 -43.64 15.12 7.75
N ALA A 285 -42.47 15.00 8.39
CA ALA A 285 -41.41 14.07 8.00
C ALA A 285 -41.14 13.09 9.13
N ALA A 286 -40.83 11.83 8.78
CA ALA A 286 -40.51 10.80 9.76
C ALA A 286 -39.14 11.05 10.39
N LEU A 287 -39.04 10.77 11.69
CA LEU A 287 -37.80 10.82 12.45
C LEU A 287 -37.46 9.42 12.99
N THR A 288 -36.17 9.13 13.01
CA THR A 288 -35.63 8.05 13.85
C THR A 288 -35.74 8.43 15.34
N PRO A 289 -35.72 7.45 16.26
CA PRO A 289 -35.69 7.73 17.69
C PRO A 289 -34.51 8.62 18.10
N LEU A 290 -33.35 8.45 17.45
CA LEU A 290 -32.16 9.26 17.66
C LEU A 290 -32.40 10.72 17.29
N GLU A 291 -32.94 10.97 16.09
CA GLU A 291 -33.22 12.34 15.62
C GLU A 291 -34.28 13.03 16.49
N ALA A 292 -35.30 12.29 16.93
CA ALA A 292 -36.32 12.81 17.84
C ALA A 292 -35.71 13.23 19.18
N GLN A 293 -34.84 12.40 19.78
CA GLN A 293 -34.15 12.75 21.02
C GLN A 293 -33.25 13.97 20.85
N LEU A 294 -32.48 14.04 19.75
CA LEU A 294 -31.62 15.18 19.46
C LEU A 294 -32.41 16.49 19.30
N LEU A 295 -33.58 16.45 18.64
CA LEU A 295 -34.44 17.63 18.51
C LEU A 295 -35.07 18.02 19.85
N LEU A 296 -35.59 17.08 20.61
CA LEU A 296 -36.28 17.37 21.88
C LEU A 296 -35.33 17.92 22.95
N ALA A 297 -34.09 17.45 22.98
CA ALA A 297 -33.06 17.90 23.91
C ALA A 297 -32.38 19.22 23.51
N ASP A 298 -32.58 19.69 22.27
CA ASP A 298 -31.94 20.92 21.80
C ASP A 298 -32.52 22.17 22.50
N PRO A 299 -31.68 23.02 23.13
CA PRO A 299 -32.14 24.26 23.77
C PRO A 299 -32.90 25.21 22.83
N LEU A 300 -32.60 25.21 21.52
CA LEU A 300 -33.33 26.00 20.53
C LEU A 300 -34.78 25.54 20.38
N THR A 301 -35.05 24.24 20.54
CA THR A 301 -36.40 23.70 20.50
C THR A 301 -37.24 24.28 21.63
N ALA A 302 -36.73 24.25 22.87
CA ALA A 302 -37.40 24.88 24.00
C ALA A 302 -37.60 26.39 23.77
N ALA A 303 -36.60 27.09 23.24
CA ALA A 303 -36.66 28.54 23.03
C ALA A 303 -37.63 28.97 21.92
N LYS A 304 -37.74 28.20 20.82
CA LYS A 304 -38.54 28.58 19.64
C LYS A 304 -39.91 27.93 19.58
N ILE A 305 -40.06 26.75 20.17
CA ILE A 305 -41.32 25.98 20.16
C ILE A 305 -42.05 26.12 21.50
N GLY A 306 -41.33 26.39 22.58
CA GLY A 306 -41.87 26.63 23.92
C GLY A 306 -41.97 25.37 24.79
N HIS A 307 -41.78 24.18 24.22
CA HIS A 307 -41.84 22.89 24.91
C HIS A 307 -40.72 21.96 24.40
N SER A 308 -40.22 21.08 25.27
CA SER A 308 -39.17 20.08 24.99
C SER A 308 -39.70 18.64 24.97
N THR A 309 -41.01 18.46 24.85
CA THR A 309 -41.67 17.16 24.79
C THR A 309 -42.37 16.97 23.45
N ALA A 310 -42.40 15.72 22.97
CA ALA A 310 -43.14 15.38 21.76
C ALA A 310 -44.65 15.55 21.99
N LYS A 311 -45.33 16.21 21.06
CA LYS A 311 -46.79 16.37 21.12
C LYS A 311 -47.45 15.11 20.56
N GLU A 312 -48.36 14.51 21.34
CA GLU A 312 -49.10 13.35 20.87
C GLU A 312 -50.08 13.76 19.76
N LEU A 313 -50.11 12.95 18.70
CA LEU A 313 -51.01 13.10 17.57
C LEU A 313 -51.79 11.81 17.38
N SER A 314 -53.13 11.90 17.34
CA SER A 314 -53.96 10.73 17.09
C SER A 314 -53.74 10.19 15.67
N VAL A 315 -53.98 8.90 15.46
CA VAL A 315 -53.89 8.30 14.11
C VAL A 315 -54.85 9.01 13.14
N ALA A 316 -56.03 9.42 13.62
CA ALA A 316 -57.02 10.15 12.82
C ALA A 316 -56.51 11.53 12.38
N ASP A 317 -55.81 12.24 13.26
CA ASP A 317 -55.25 13.57 12.98
C ASP A 317 -53.96 13.49 12.14
N PHE A 318 -53.26 12.35 12.18
CA PHE A 318 -52.06 12.10 11.38
C PHE A 318 -52.36 11.82 9.90
N MET A 319 -53.34 10.96 9.62
CA MET A 319 -53.71 10.52 8.27
C MET A 319 -53.88 11.66 7.24
N PRO A 320 -54.53 12.80 7.55
CA PRO A 320 -54.72 13.88 6.57
C PRO A 320 -53.49 14.77 6.34
N LEU A 321 -52.43 14.64 7.16
CA LEU A 321 -51.28 15.56 7.10
C LEU A 321 -50.27 15.22 6.00
N GLY A 322 -50.28 13.96 5.53
CA GLY A 322 -49.33 13.45 4.55
C GLY A 322 -47.90 13.34 5.09
N THR A 323 -47.19 12.27 4.74
CA THR A 323 -45.76 12.14 5.00
C THR A 323 -45.01 12.46 3.71
N ASN A 324 -44.14 13.47 3.76
CA ASN A 324 -43.03 13.48 2.81
C ASN A 324 -42.03 12.47 3.34
N VAL A 325 -41.91 11.33 2.64
CA VAL A 325 -40.89 10.31 2.94
C VAL A 325 -39.53 10.82 2.43
N GLN A 326 -39.09 11.95 2.96
CA GLN A 326 -37.70 12.33 2.97
C GLN A 326 -37.27 12.18 4.43
N GLN A 327 -36.55 11.10 4.72
CA GLN A 327 -35.76 11.04 5.95
C GLN A 327 -34.90 12.29 5.99
N PHE A 328 -34.95 13.03 7.10
CA PHE A 328 -34.10 14.19 7.32
C PHE A 328 -32.65 13.70 7.47
N ALA A 329 -31.97 13.44 6.36
CA ALA A 329 -30.54 13.16 6.36
C ALA A 329 -29.81 14.43 6.79
N ALA A 330 -29.50 14.53 8.08
CA ALA A 330 -28.57 15.54 8.57
C ALA A 330 -27.16 15.13 8.14
N GLY A 331 -26.74 15.62 6.98
CA GLY A 331 -25.35 15.52 6.55
C GLY A 331 -25.17 15.50 5.04
N GLY A 332 -24.80 16.66 4.48
CA GLY A 332 -23.95 16.76 3.28
C GLY A 332 -24.67 16.90 1.94
N ASP A 333 -24.55 18.10 1.36
CA ASP A 333 -24.53 18.42 -0.06
C ASP A 333 -25.39 17.55 -1.01
N ALA A 334 -26.61 18.01 -1.27
CA ALA A 334 -27.22 17.83 -2.58
C ALA A 334 -26.55 18.76 -3.60
N GLY A 335 -25.25 18.55 -3.81
CA GLY A 335 -24.54 18.99 -5.00
C GLY A 335 -24.95 18.07 -6.14
N ALA A 336 -25.61 18.64 -7.14
CA ALA A 336 -26.00 17.98 -8.36
C ALA A 336 -24.83 17.27 -9.07
N LEU A 337 -25.19 16.20 -9.82
CA LEU A 337 -24.69 15.73 -11.13
C LEU A 337 -24.31 14.23 -11.12
N PRO A 338 -24.59 13.47 -12.21
CA PRO A 338 -25.78 13.40 -13.06
C PRO A 338 -26.71 12.21 -12.69
#